data_AF-A0A0F6A861-F1
#
_entry.id   AF-A0A0F6A861-F1
#
_cell.length_a   1.000
_cell.length_b   1.000
_cell.length_c   1.000
_cell.angle_alpha   90.00
_cell.angle_beta   90.00
_cell.angle_gamma   90.00
#
_symmetry.space_group_name_H-M   'P 1'
#
loop_
_entity.id
_entity.type
_entity.pdbx_description
1 polymer ?
#
loop_
_entity_poly.entity_id
_entity_poly.type
_entity_poly.pdbx_seq_one_letter_code
_entity_poly.pdbx_strand_id
1 'polypeptide(L)'
;MKFLFGLVLLASSLPALAAFNKCTGVYVGRIVINNQLGLDKVVLMESPESTSGSSWVNFAGWDKDAKKEALSVLMAAKVSRHRVDVATTAGDRCSIGTPNRTFYEVILSTNP
;
A
#
# COMPACT_ATOMS: atom_id res chain seq x y z
N MET A 1 -19.76 -47.36 -8.68
CA MET A 1 -19.04 -46.17 -9.22
C MET A 1 -19.88 -44.91 -9.00
N LYS A 2 -20.08 -44.45 -7.74
CA LYS A 2 -20.96 -43.30 -7.43
C LYS A 2 -20.36 -42.29 -6.43
N PHE A 3 -19.14 -42.51 -5.95
CA PHE A 3 -18.50 -41.67 -4.93
C PHE A 3 -17.36 -40.76 -5.46
N LEU A 4 -17.04 -40.80 -6.75
CA LEU A 4 -15.90 -40.03 -7.30
C LEU A 4 -16.25 -38.59 -7.74
N PHE A 5 -17.52 -38.20 -7.78
CA PHE A 5 -17.92 -36.86 -8.23
C PHE A 5 -17.82 -35.77 -7.15
N GLY A 6 -17.64 -36.13 -5.87
CA GLY A 6 -17.56 -35.16 -4.77
C GLY A 6 -16.17 -34.57 -4.52
N LEU A 7 -15.09 -35.27 -4.93
CA LEU A 7 -13.72 -34.89 -4.57
C LEU A 7 -13.11 -33.82 -5.49
N VAL A 8 -13.66 -33.63 -6.69
CA VAL A 8 -13.14 -32.67 -7.68
C VAL A 8 -13.59 -31.22 -7.39
N LEU A 9 -14.67 -31.03 -6.63
CA LEU A 9 -15.20 -29.70 -6.30
C LEU A 9 -14.47 -28.98 -5.15
N LEU A 10 -13.64 -29.68 -4.37
CA LEU A 10 -12.85 -29.06 -3.29
C LEU A 10 -11.47 -28.55 -3.76
N ALA A 11 -11.02 -28.88 -4.97
CA ALA A 11 -9.67 -28.53 -5.45
C ALA A 11 -9.57 -27.16 -6.14
N SER A 12 -10.68 -26.45 -6.34
CA SER A 12 -10.74 -25.19 -7.08
C SER A 12 -10.82 -23.94 -6.21
N SER A 13 -10.41 -23.99 -4.94
CA SER A 13 -10.24 -22.76 -4.15
C SER A 13 -8.98 -22.02 -4.62
N LEU A 14 -9.13 -21.23 -5.68
CA LEU A 14 -8.11 -20.24 -6.06
C LEU A 14 -7.85 -19.36 -4.83
N PRO A 15 -6.57 -19.14 -4.44
CA PRO A 15 -6.27 -18.20 -3.38
C PRO A 15 -6.72 -16.83 -3.86
N ALA A 16 -7.80 -16.32 -3.27
CA ALA A 16 -8.15 -14.92 -3.40
C ALA A 16 -7.02 -14.11 -2.76
N LEU A 17 -6.06 -13.67 -3.59
CA LEU A 17 -5.16 -12.59 -3.25
C LEU A 17 -6.07 -11.37 -3.08
N ALA A 18 -6.51 -11.11 -1.86
CA ALA A 18 -7.17 -9.87 -1.52
C ALA A 18 -6.17 -8.75 -1.75
N ALA A 19 -6.16 -8.22 -2.98
CA ALA A 19 -5.26 -7.16 -3.39
C ALA A 19 -5.69 -5.90 -2.64
N PHE A 20 -4.91 -5.51 -1.65
CA PHE A 20 -5.09 -4.25 -0.96
C PHE A 20 -4.94 -3.12 -1.98
N ASN A 21 -6.05 -2.50 -2.36
CA ASN A 21 -6.13 -1.48 -3.40
C ASN A 21 -6.84 -0.21 -2.94
N LYS A 22 -6.87 0.03 -1.64
CA LYS A 22 -7.47 1.23 -1.04
C LYS A 22 -6.44 2.35 -1.03
N CYS A 23 -6.82 3.55 -1.47
CA CYS A 23 -5.93 4.70 -1.46
C CYS A 23 -6.34 5.80 -0.50
N THR A 24 -7.51 5.67 0.11
CA THR A 24 -8.01 6.61 1.11
C THR A 24 -8.08 5.98 2.49
N GLY A 25 -7.78 6.76 3.52
CA GLY A 25 -7.87 6.32 4.91
C GLY A 25 -7.04 5.06 5.18
N VAL A 26 -5.78 5.05 4.73
CA VAL A 26 -4.84 3.94 4.91
C VAL A 26 -3.78 4.27 5.96
N TYR A 27 -3.16 3.25 6.54
CA TYR A 27 -2.13 3.42 7.56
C TYR A 27 -0.74 3.26 6.98
N VAL A 28 0.22 3.99 7.56
CA VAL A 28 1.64 3.85 7.22
C VAL A 28 2.26 2.69 7.99
N GLY A 29 2.55 1.60 7.28
CA GLY A 29 3.28 0.43 7.76
C GLY A 29 4.78 0.68 7.81
N ARG A 30 5.56 -0.03 7.00
CA ARG A 30 7.02 0.10 6.95
C ARG A 30 7.43 1.28 6.05
N ILE A 31 8.39 2.08 6.52
CA ILE A 31 9.06 3.10 5.73
C ILE A 31 10.47 2.58 5.41
N VAL A 32 10.86 2.58 4.14
CA VAL A 32 12.17 2.12 3.68
C VAL A 32 12.96 3.32 3.17
N ILE A 33 14.13 3.51 3.77
CA ILE A 33 15.08 4.57 3.43
C ILE A 33 16.40 3.88 3.09
N ASN A 34 17.06 4.31 2.01
CA ASN A 34 18.39 3.83 1.65
C ASN A 34 19.36 4.99 1.41
N ASN A 35 20.65 4.67 1.40
CA ASN A 35 21.74 5.65 1.29
C ASN A 35 21.93 6.22 -0.13
N GLN A 36 21.22 5.71 -1.13
CA GLN A 36 21.35 6.16 -2.52
C GLN A 36 20.24 7.15 -2.91
N LEU A 37 19.00 6.84 -2.54
CA LEU A 37 17.79 7.50 -3.00
C LEU A 37 17.01 8.22 -1.88
N GLY A 38 17.45 8.10 -0.63
CA GLY A 38 16.69 8.56 0.53
C GLY A 38 15.44 7.72 0.72
N LEU A 39 14.26 8.36 0.80
CA LEU A 39 12.97 7.66 0.83
C LEU A 39 12.79 6.83 -0.45
N ASP A 40 12.69 5.52 -0.28
CA ASP A 40 12.58 4.54 -1.38
C ASP A 40 11.11 4.12 -1.58
N LYS A 41 10.56 3.43 -0.58
CA LYS A 41 9.19 2.89 -0.61
C LYS A 41 8.54 2.88 0.75
N VAL A 42 7.21 2.85 0.74
CA VAL A 42 6.37 2.75 1.94
C VAL A 42 5.39 1.61 1.75
N VAL A 43 5.18 0.85 2.81
CA VAL A 43 4.09 -0.13 2.91
C VAL A 43 2.87 0.56 3.49
N LEU A 44 1.77 0.56 2.74
CA LEU A 44 0.46 1.02 3.16
C LEU A 44 -0.35 -0.18 3.68
N MET A 45 -1.17 0.05 4.70
CA MET A 45 -1.94 -1.01 5.37
C MET A 45 -3.39 -0.60 5.54
N GLU A 46 -4.30 -1.57 5.54
CA GLU A 46 -5.73 -1.33 5.80
C GLU A 46 -6.02 -0.95 7.26
N SER A 47 -5.32 -1.60 8.19
CA SER A 47 -5.40 -1.34 9.63
C SER A 47 -3.99 -1.33 10.23
N PRO A 48 -3.78 -0.70 11.40
CA PRO A 48 -2.46 -0.64 12.03
C PRO A 48 -1.91 -2.02 12.42
N GLU A 49 -2.78 -3.01 12.61
CA GLU A 49 -2.43 -4.38 12.99
C GLU A 49 -2.40 -5.37 11.81
N SER A 50 -2.70 -4.91 10.59
CA SER A 50 -2.83 -5.80 9.43
C SER A 50 -1.48 -6.38 9.00
N THR A 51 -1.43 -7.71 8.84
CA THR A 51 -0.26 -8.44 8.32
C THR A 51 -0.45 -8.93 6.88
N SER A 52 -1.69 -9.06 6.40
CA SER A 52 -2.05 -9.56 5.07
C SER A 52 -2.60 -8.49 4.12
N GLY A 53 -3.19 -7.41 4.66
CA GLY A 53 -3.77 -6.30 3.88
C GLY A 53 -2.78 -5.15 3.74
N SER A 54 -1.71 -5.35 2.96
CA SER A 54 -0.70 -4.32 2.72
C SER A 54 -0.20 -4.29 1.28
N SER A 55 0.18 -3.10 0.80
CA SER A 55 0.85 -2.92 -0.49
C SER A 55 2.01 -1.95 -0.33
N TRP A 56 3.10 -2.16 -1.08
CA TRP A 56 4.23 -1.25 -1.11
C TRP A 56 4.20 -0.39 -2.36
N VAL A 57 4.51 0.90 -2.21
CA VAL A 57 4.58 1.85 -3.32
C VAL A 57 5.85 2.68 -3.15
N ASN A 58 6.52 2.98 -4.26
CA ASN A 58 7.80 3.69 -4.27
C ASN A 58 7.66 5.17 -4.69
N PHE A 59 8.72 5.94 -4.46
CA PHE A 59 8.81 7.38 -4.74
C PHE A 59 9.65 7.68 -6.00
N ALA A 60 9.54 6.88 -7.06
CA ALA A 60 10.25 7.18 -8.30
C ALA A 60 9.73 8.47 -8.94
N GLY A 61 10.64 9.30 -9.47
CA GLY A 61 10.33 10.59 -10.10
C GLY A 61 10.23 11.78 -9.13
N TRP A 62 10.24 11.54 -7.82
CA TRP A 62 10.26 12.61 -6.83
C TRP A 62 11.68 13.15 -6.65
N ASP A 63 11.81 14.47 -6.50
CA ASP A 63 13.08 15.09 -6.12
C ASP A 63 13.42 14.83 -4.64
N LYS A 64 14.66 15.16 -4.26
CA LYS A 64 15.19 14.85 -2.93
C LYS A 64 14.50 15.60 -1.81
N ASP A 65 14.05 16.83 -2.04
CA ASP A 65 13.46 17.65 -0.99
C ASP A 65 11.98 17.30 -0.82
N ALA A 66 11.24 17.06 -1.91
CA ALA A 66 9.88 16.50 -1.84
C ALA A 66 9.86 15.15 -1.11
N LYS A 67 10.87 14.29 -1.31
CA LYS A 67 11.01 13.03 -0.56
C LYS A 67 11.21 13.24 0.94
N LYS A 68 11.96 14.27 1.35
CA LYS A 68 12.16 14.58 2.78
C LYS A 68 10.87 15.12 3.40
N GLU A 69 10.15 15.98 2.69
CA GLU A 69 8.86 16.50 3.14
C GLU A 69 7.83 15.38 3.28
N ALA A 70 7.73 14.50 2.28
CA ALA A 70 6.89 13.32 2.34
C ALA A 70 7.25 12.41 3.53
N LEU A 71 8.55 12.19 3.78
CA LEU A 71 9.01 11.41 4.92
C LEU A 71 8.51 12.01 6.24
N SER A 72 8.58 13.33 6.42
CA SER A 72 8.08 14.01 7.62
C SER A 72 6.57 13.76 7.83
N VAL A 73 5.76 13.88 6.77
CA VAL A 73 4.31 13.61 6.82
C VAL A 73 4.03 12.14 7.16
N LEU A 74 4.72 11.21 6.49
CA LEU A 74 4.56 9.77 6.69
C LEU A 74 4.98 9.32 8.08
N MET A 75 6.08 9.88 8.61
CA MET A 75 6.55 9.61 9.97
C MET A 75 5.55 10.13 11.00
N ALA A 76 5.04 11.34 10.82
CA ALA A 76 4.00 11.90 11.68
C ALA A 76 2.76 10.99 11.69
N ALA A 77 2.26 10.61 10.52
CA ALA A 77 1.12 9.70 10.39
C ALA A 77 1.37 8.33 11.04
N LYS A 78 2.55 7.74 10.82
CA LYS A 78 2.92 6.44 11.40
C LYS A 78 2.93 6.46 12.92
N VAL A 79 3.60 7.45 13.51
CA VAL A 79 3.78 7.54 14.97
C VAL A 79 2.46 7.81 15.68
N SER A 80 1.62 8.67 15.11
CA SER A 80 0.29 8.98 15.67
C SER A 80 -0.77 7.92 15.36
N ARG A 81 -0.43 6.89 14.57
CA ARG A 81 -1.40 5.95 13.98
C ARG A 81 -2.52 6.68 13.23
N HIS A 82 -2.19 7.81 12.60
CA HIS A 82 -3.11 8.59 11.80
C HIS A 82 -3.16 8.06 10.36
N ARG A 83 -4.31 8.25 9.72
CA ARG A 83 -4.53 7.82 8.35
C ARG A 83 -3.92 8.80 7.35
N VAL A 84 -3.58 8.27 6.18
CA VAL A 84 -3.19 9.04 5.01
C VAL A 84 -4.08 8.67 3.84
N ASP A 85 -4.28 9.63 2.95
CA ASP A 85 -4.77 9.41 1.60
C ASP A 85 -3.58 9.49 0.64
N VAL A 86 -3.60 8.71 -0.42
CA VAL A 86 -2.51 8.63 -1.38
C VAL A 86 -3.07 8.66 -2.79
N ALA A 87 -2.28 9.16 -3.73
CA ALA A 87 -2.50 8.91 -5.14
C ALA A 87 -1.27 8.29 -5.77
N THR A 88 -1.50 7.50 -6.82
CA THR A 88 -0.43 6.95 -7.66
C THR A 88 -0.42 7.55 -9.05
N THR A 89 0.62 7.20 -9.80
CA THR A 89 0.74 7.47 -11.24
C THR A 89 -0.20 6.65 -12.12
N ALA A 90 -1.12 5.87 -11.54
CA ALA A 90 -2.17 5.19 -12.30
C ALA A 90 -3.21 6.19 -12.84
N GLY A 91 -3.91 5.79 -13.91
CA GLY A 91 -4.96 6.62 -14.54
C GLY A 91 -6.15 6.90 -13.63
N ASP A 92 -6.46 5.97 -12.72
CA ASP A 92 -7.49 6.10 -11.68
C ASP A 92 -6.98 6.82 -10.41
N ARG A 93 -5.71 7.25 -10.40
CA ARG A 93 -5.00 7.82 -9.26
C ARG A 93 -4.89 6.89 -8.04
N CYS A 94 -5.25 5.61 -8.13
CA CYS A 94 -5.20 4.70 -6.99
C CYS A 94 -4.38 3.45 -7.28
N SER A 95 -4.99 2.36 -7.74
CA SER A 95 -4.33 1.14 -8.25
C SER A 95 -3.01 0.72 -7.56
N ILE A 96 -2.87 0.88 -6.23
CA ILE A 96 -1.63 0.62 -5.46
C ILE A 96 -1.23 -0.86 -5.44
N GLY A 97 -2.16 -1.77 -5.73
CA GLY A 97 -1.87 -3.20 -5.89
C GLY A 97 -1.31 -3.55 -7.28
N THR A 98 -1.27 -2.59 -8.20
CA THR A 98 -0.81 -2.82 -9.58
C THR A 98 0.71 -2.62 -9.68
N PRO A 99 1.43 -3.49 -10.40
CA PRO A 99 2.86 -3.30 -10.66
C PRO A 99 3.17 -1.95 -11.34
N ASN A 100 4.38 -1.46 -11.14
CA ASN A 100 4.93 -0.24 -11.76
C ASN A 100 4.15 1.04 -11.42
N ARG A 101 3.40 1.05 -10.32
CA ARG A 101 2.80 2.28 -9.77
C ARG A 101 3.70 2.90 -8.72
N THR A 102 3.77 4.21 -8.76
CA THR A 102 4.60 5.03 -7.88
C THR A 102 3.72 6.11 -7.27
N PHE A 103 4.13 6.67 -6.14
CA PHE A 103 3.39 7.76 -5.54
C PHE A 103 3.36 8.98 -6.47
N TYR A 104 2.19 9.59 -6.55
CA TYR A 104 1.99 10.91 -7.12
C TYR A 104 1.80 11.95 -6.02
N GLU A 105 1.05 11.61 -4.97
CA GLU A 105 0.85 12.47 -3.80
C GLU A 105 0.62 11.64 -2.53
N VAL A 106 0.94 12.24 -1.38
CA VAL A 106 0.66 11.71 -0.04
C VAL A 106 0.01 12.83 0.76
N ILE A 107 -1.14 12.55 1.35
CA ILE A 107 -1.97 13.52 2.05
C ILE A 107 -2.20 13.00 3.47
N LEU A 108 -1.94 13.84 4.47
CA LEU A 108 -2.36 13.53 5.84
C LEU A 108 -3.88 13.75 5.93
N SER A 109 -4.64 12.67 6.16
CA SER A 109 -6.10 12.74 6.16
C SER A 109 -6.60 13.69 7.27
N THR A 110 -7.66 14.46 7.01
CA THR A 110 -8.25 15.38 8.00
C THR A 110 -9.21 14.71 8.97
N ASN A 111 -9.72 13.51 8.64
CA ASN A 111 -10.59 12.71 9.51
C ASN A 111 -9.89 11.40 9.95
N PRO A 112 -9.78 11.14 11.27
CA PRO A 112 -9.16 9.93 11.81
C PRO A 112 -9.93 8.63 11.53
#